data_AF-A0A923XJX5-F1
#
_entry.id   AF-A0A923XJX5-F1
#
_cell.length_a   1.000
_cell.length_b   1.000
_cell.length_c   1.000
_cell.angle_alpha   90.00
_cell.angle_beta   90.00
_cell.angle_gamma   90.00
#
_symmetry.space_group_name_H-M   'P 1'
#
loop_
_entity.id
_entity.type
_entity.pdbx_description
1 polymer ?
#
loop_
_entity_poly.entity_id
_entity_poly.type
_entity_poly.pdbx_seq_one_letter_code
_entity_poly.pdbx_strand_id
1 'polypeptide(L)'
;MHNYEQSLYQFKALRDKQIHNHVLETDLSFLFEDKKNKIGILLLHGSEATPCNTINLGKMLFEKGYTSLGCLLTGHGVNPDNLHSGNVSWHDCYNSAKESLYILSGLVDKIYILGSSFGGALAYLLGIEFAKQISGVIAVSAPTHSNFTPPHNYHWMKQVHGSIKAVEHNVHNLDVPTLILHGVDDKVVKVEQAFYAYNQIKNEQKKLLIYNKIGHSIGFGFNTEEVVNDIDNFIKSYKKPVSVRFELQNTNADSVSVAGEFNNWNSQANYLYHIDGKWLVDIALAPGQYQYKFVINNIHWILDPNREKSFAPKGEMNSLIVV
;
A
#
# COMPACT_ATOMS: atom_id res chain seq x y z
N MET A 1 1.57 21.09 -0.85
CA MET A 1 2.06 20.65 -2.17
C MET A 1 3.57 20.82 -2.16
N HIS A 2 4.33 19.72 -2.25
CA HIS A 2 5.76 19.81 -2.54
C HIS A 2 5.94 20.04 -4.04
N ASN A 3 6.72 21.07 -4.40
CA ASN A 3 7.03 21.36 -5.78
C ASN A 3 8.20 20.46 -6.23
N TYR A 4 8.16 20.00 -7.48
CA TYR A 4 9.16 19.15 -8.12
C TYR A 4 10.61 19.55 -7.82
N GLU A 5 10.95 20.83 -8.03
CA GLU A 5 12.30 21.36 -7.80
C GLU A 5 12.76 21.22 -6.34
N GLN A 6 11.83 21.40 -5.40
CA GLN A 6 12.12 21.25 -3.97
C GLN A 6 12.41 19.79 -3.63
N SER A 7 11.62 18.85 -4.15
CA SER A 7 11.84 17.41 -3.94
C SER A 7 13.17 16.96 -4.54
N LEU A 8 13.51 17.42 -5.75
CA LEU A 8 14.78 17.08 -6.38
C LEU A 8 15.97 17.66 -5.61
N TYR A 9 15.84 18.88 -5.09
CA TYR A 9 16.85 19.48 -4.22
C TYR A 9 17.01 18.68 -2.91
N GLN A 10 15.90 18.31 -2.26
CA GLN A 10 15.92 17.49 -1.05
C GLN A 10 16.59 16.13 -1.28
N PHE A 11 16.31 15.48 -2.42
CA PHE A 11 16.98 14.21 -2.76
C PHE A 11 18.50 14.38 -2.91
N LYS A 12 18.95 15.43 -3.60
CA LYS A 12 20.38 15.73 -3.74
C LYS A 12 21.04 15.98 -2.38
N ALA A 13 20.43 16.83 -1.55
CA ALA A 13 20.92 17.12 -0.21
C ALA A 13 20.97 15.87 0.69
N LEU A 14 19.98 14.99 0.59
CA LEU A 14 19.97 13.69 1.28
C LEU A 14 21.17 12.83 0.85
N ARG A 15 21.42 12.72 -0.46
CA ARG A 15 22.53 11.93 -1.00
C ARG A 15 23.89 12.53 -0.62
N ASP A 16 24.04 13.85 -0.68
CA ASP A 16 25.26 14.55 -0.25
C ASP A 16 25.57 14.31 1.23
N LYS A 17 24.55 14.31 2.10
CA LYS A 17 24.69 13.95 3.51
C LYS A 17 25.16 12.50 3.70
N GLN A 18 24.66 11.57 2.90
CA GLN A 18 25.08 10.16 2.95
C GLN A 18 26.55 10.00 2.51
N ILE A 19 26.96 10.69 1.45
CA ILE A 19 28.36 10.73 0.98
C ILE A 19 29.27 11.31 2.07
N HIS A 20 28.87 12.41 2.71
CA HIS A 20 29.62 13.01 3.81
C HIS A 20 29.80 12.06 5.00
N ASN A 21 28.81 11.17 5.23
CA ASN A 21 28.86 10.14 6.25
C ASN A 21 29.61 8.86 5.81
N HIS A 22 30.37 8.93 4.71
CA HIS A 22 31.18 7.83 4.17
C HIS A 22 30.40 6.58 3.75
N VAL A 23 29.14 6.75 3.35
CA VAL A 23 28.37 5.68 2.72
C VAL A 23 28.96 5.36 1.34
N LEU A 24 29.11 4.08 1.00
CA LEU A 24 29.61 3.65 -0.30
C LEU A 24 28.62 4.02 -1.41
N GLU A 25 29.13 4.33 -2.60
CA GLU A 25 28.30 4.72 -3.77
C GLU A 25 27.19 3.71 -4.09
N THR A 26 27.49 2.41 -3.92
CA THR A 26 26.56 1.29 -4.13
C THR A 26 25.42 1.24 -3.10
N ASP A 27 25.62 1.85 -1.93
CA ASP A 27 24.70 1.84 -0.80
C ASP A 27 23.94 3.17 -0.65
N LEU A 28 24.21 4.16 -1.51
CA LEU A 28 23.49 5.43 -1.48
C LEU A 28 22.02 5.26 -1.90
N SER A 29 21.16 6.14 -1.39
CA SER A 29 19.79 6.25 -1.89
C SER A 29 19.79 6.60 -3.36
N PHE A 30 19.08 5.85 -4.21
CA PHE A 30 19.05 6.05 -5.66
C PHE A 30 17.70 6.58 -6.13
N LEU A 31 17.69 7.31 -7.26
CA LEU A 31 16.48 7.76 -7.95
C LEU A 31 16.59 7.45 -9.44
N PHE A 32 15.67 6.63 -9.94
CA PHE A 32 15.42 6.45 -11.37
C PHE A 32 14.11 7.15 -11.72
N GLU A 33 14.19 8.29 -12.38
CA GLU A 33 13.04 9.16 -12.60
C GLU A 33 12.46 8.99 -14.01
N ASP A 34 11.17 8.66 -14.08
CA ASP A 34 10.38 8.77 -15.31
C ASP A 34 9.52 10.04 -15.24
N LYS A 35 9.86 11.04 -16.06
CA LYS A 35 9.13 12.32 -16.09
C LYS A 35 7.75 12.23 -16.74
N LYS A 36 7.50 11.19 -17.55
CA LYS A 36 6.25 10.99 -18.29
C LYS A 36 5.24 10.22 -17.45
N ASN A 37 5.67 9.16 -16.77
CA ASN A 37 4.79 8.38 -15.92
C ASN A 37 4.84 8.86 -14.47
N LYS A 38 3.70 9.37 -13.98
CA LYS A 38 3.55 9.92 -12.63
C LYS A 38 3.21 8.87 -11.56
N ILE A 39 3.66 7.64 -11.75
CA ILE A 39 3.59 6.56 -10.75
C ILE A 39 4.99 6.30 -10.22
N GLY A 40 5.16 6.44 -8.91
CA GLY A 40 6.41 6.19 -8.19
C GLY A 40 6.35 4.98 -7.28
N ILE A 41 7.50 4.34 -7.08
CA ILE A 41 7.69 3.23 -6.15
C ILE A 41 8.84 3.60 -5.21
N LEU A 42 8.54 3.68 -3.91
CA LEU A 42 9.54 3.82 -2.84
C LEU A 42 10.01 2.43 -2.44
N LEU A 43 11.30 2.14 -2.56
CA LEU A 43 11.90 0.85 -2.20
C LEU A 43 12.61 0.94 -0.85
N LEU A 44 12.20 0.09 0.09
CA LEU A 44 12.74 -0.03 1.44
C LEU A 44 13.43 -1.40 1.62
N HIS A 45 14.72 -1.37 1.95
CA HIS A 45 15.52 -2.59 2.16
C HIS A 45 15.27 -3.23 3.55
N GLY A 46 15.76 -4.46 3.72
CA GLY A 46 15.71 -5.20 4.98
C GLY A 46 16.73 -4.73 6.03
N SER A 47 16.73 -5.35 7.20
CA SER A 47 17.74 -5.12 8.23
C SER A 47 19.11 -5.58 7.75
N GLU A 48 20.17 -4.86 8.12
CA GLU A 48 21.57 -5.16 7.73
C GLU A 48 21.83 -5.09 6.21
N ALA A 49 20.83 -4.66 5.43
CA ALA A 49 20.93 -4.42 4.00
C ALA A 49 21.09 -2.93 3.69
N THR A 50 21.26 -2.60 2.41
CA THR A 50 21.31 -1.23 1.90
C THR A 50 20.53 -1.16 0.58
N PRO A 51 20.37 0.03 -0.03
CA PRO A 51 19.83 0.17 -1.38
C PRO A 51 20.53 -0.68 -2.45
N CYS A 52 21.74 -1.19 -2.22
CA CYS A 52 22.41 -2.08 -3.18
C CYS A 52 21.58 -3.34 -3.48
N ASN A 53 20.81 -3.83 -2.50
CA ASN A 53 19.93 -4.99 -2.69
C ASN A 53 18.72 -4.65 -3.56
N THR A 54 18.20 -3.42 -3.50
CA THR A 54 16.98 -3.03 -4.19
C THR A 54 17.22 -2.34 -5.52
N ILE A 55 18.47 -1.98 -5.85
CA ILE A 55 18.79 -1.18 -7.05
C ILE A 55 18.44 -1.90 -8.36
N ASN A 56 18.67 -3.20 -8.47
CA ASN A 56 18.33 -3.95 -9.68
C ASN A 56 16.80 -4.06 -9.86
N LEU A 57 16.08 -4.34 -8.78
CA LEU A 57 14.61 -4.35 -8.77
C LEU A 57 14.05 -2.97 -9.16
N GLY A 58 14.57 -1.91 -8.56
CA GLY A 58 14.19 -0.53 -8.88
C GLY A 58 14.48 -0.14 -10.33
N LYS A 59 15.61 -0.59 -10.89
CA LYS A 59 15.94 -0.37 -12.31
C LYS A 59 14.95 -1.09 -13.24
N MET A 60 14.63 -2.34 -12.97
CA MET A 60 13.67 -3.11 -13.79
C MET A 60 12.24 -2.56 -13.69
N LEU A 61 11.84 -2.05 -12.52
CA LEU A 61 10.57 -1.31 -12.37
C LEU A 61 10.59 0.01 -13.15
N PHE A 62 11.72 0.71 -13.17
CA PHE A 62 11.89 1.88 -14.03
C PHE A 62 11.79 1.57 -15.51
N GLU A 63 12.32 0.42 -15.95
CA GLU A 63 12.17 -0.06 -17.34
C GLU A 63 10.70 -0.41 -17.69
N LYS A 64 9.85 -0.70 -16.69
CA LYS A 64 8.38 -0.79 -16.84
C LYS A 64 7.67 0.57 -16.86
N GLY A 65 8.42 1.65 -16.67
CA GLY A 65 7.95 3.04 -16.69
C GLY A 65 7.68 3.63 -15.30
N TYR A 66 8.09 3.02 -14.19
CA TYR A 66 7.84 3.58 -12.85
C TYR A 66 9.00 4.48 -12.38
N THR A 67 8.71 5.62 -11.77
CA THR A 67 9.75 6.35 -11.04
C THR A 67 10.14 5.54 -9.79
N SER A 68 11.40 5.17 -9.63
CA SER A 68 11.86 4.33 -8.51
C SER A 68 12.81 5.08 -7.61
N LEU A 69 12.49 5.17 -6.31
CA LEU A 69 13.34 5.80 -5.28
C LEU A 69 13.73 4.75 -4.24
N GLY A 70 15.01 4.39 -4.17
CA GLY A 70 15.55 3.52 -3.11
C GLY A 70 16.01 4.33 -1.90
N CYS A 71 15.48 4.03 -0.73
CA CYS A 71 15.84 4.71 0.52
C CYS A 71 16.94 3.95 1.26
N LEU A 72 18.01 4.65 1.65
CA LEU A 72 18.94 4.18 2.67
C LEU A 72 18.34 4.46 4.04
N LEU A 73 18.00 3.41 4.79
CA LEU A 73 17.46 3.55 6.13
C LEU A 73 18.53 4.03 7.12
N THR A 74 18.17 4.92 8.04
CA THR A 74 19.06 5.44 9.08
C THR A 74 19.82 4.30 9.78
N GLY A 75 21.12 4.49 10.02
CA GLY A 75 21.98 3.52 10.69
C GLY A 75 22.57 2.42 9.78
N HIS A 76 22.15 2.33 8.52
CA HIS A 76 22.68 1.40 7.53
C HIS A 76 23.70 2.09 6.60
N GLY A 77 24.49 1.31 5.86
CA GLY A 77 25.48 1.85 4.89
C GLY A 77 26.72 2.49 5.51
N VAL A 78 26.87 2.42 6.84
CA VAL A 78 28.01 2.89 7.64
C VAL A 78 28.52 1.75 8.54
N ASN A 79 29.57 1.99 9.35
CA ASN A 79 30.16 0.96 10.21
C ASN A 79 29.06 0.15 10.96
N PRO A 80 29.00 -1.19 10.78
CA PRO A 80 28.00 -2.05 11.42
C PRO A 80 27.95 -1.92 12.94
N ASP A 81 29.04 -1.51 13.60
CA ASP A 81 29.06 -1.24 15.05
C ASP A 81 28.00 -0.21 15.46
N ASN A 82 27.70 0.78 14.61
CA ASN A 82 26.66 1.77 14.89
C ASN A 82 25.26 1.15 14.85
N LEU A 83 24.99 0.23 13.94
CA LEU A 83 23.71 -0.49 13.86
C LEU A 83 23.55 -1.43 15.07
N HIS A 84 24.62 -2.09 15.49
CA HIS A 84 24.63 -3.00 16.64
C HIS A 84 24.77 -2.28 18.00
N SER A 85 25.05 -0.98 18.02
CA SER A 85 25.18 -0.17 19.25
C SER A 85 23.86 0.04 20.01
N GLY A 86 22.72 -0.11 19.32
CA GLY A 86 21.40 0.19 19.87
C GLY A 86 21.05 1.68 19.96
N ASN A 87 21.88 2.55 19.40
CA ASN A 87 21.62 3.99 19.31
C ASN A 87 20.65 4.36 18.18
N VAL A 88 20.35 3.41 17.27
CA VAL A 88 19.38 3.57 16.19
C VAL A 88 18.16 2.71 16.51
N SER A 89 16.98 3.34 16.50
CA SER A 89 15.69 2.69 16.70
C SER A 89 14.98 2.47 15.36
N TRP A 90 13.95 1.62 15.36
CA TRP A 90 13.13 1.46 14.16
C TRP A 90 12.36 2.73 13.78
N HIS A 91 12.11 3.64 14.73
CA HIS A 91 11.52 4.94 14.45
C HIS A 91 12.48 5.83 13.63
N ASP A 92 13.80 5.70 13.84
CA ASP A 92 14.78 6.44 13.05
C ASP A 92 14.82 5.94 11.60
N CYS A 93 14.72 4.63 11.41
CA CYS A 93 14.55 4.01 10.09
C CYS A 93 13.22 4.44 9.44
N TYR A 94 12.12 4.43 10.20
CA TYR A 94 10.81 4.89 9.77
C TYR A 94 10.85 6.36 9.32
N ASN A 95 11.53 7.23 10.06
CA ASN A 95 11.67 8.64 9.74
C ASN A 95 12.45 8.86 8.43
N SER A 96 13.53 8.11 8.17
CA SER A 96 14.22 8.17 6.87
C SER A 96 13.34 7.67 5.70
N ALA A 97 12.54 6.63 5.93
CA ALA A 97 11.60 6.14 4.92
C ALA A 97 10.49 7.18 4.65
N LYS A 98 10.00 7.85 5.69
CA LYS A 98 9.04 8.96 5.60
C LYS A 98 9.60 10.19 4.89
N GLU A 99 10.86 10.55 5.15
CA GLU A 99 11.55 11.62 4.41
C GLU A 99 11.63 11.29 2.91
N SER A 100 12.00 10.04 2.57
CA SER A 100 12.04 9.57 1.19
C SER A 100 10.66 9.54 0.54
N LEU A 101 9.60 9.19 1.29
CA LEU A 101 8.21 9.27 0.82
C LEU A 101 7.83 10.71 0.47
N TYR A 102 8.18 11.69 1.31
CA TYR A 102 7.92 13.10 1.03
C TYR A 102 8.68 13.60 -0.21
N ILE A 103 9.95 13.22 -0.36
CA ILE A 103 10.73 13.51 -1.57
C ILE A 103 9.97 12.98 -2.79
N LEU A 104 9.62 11.68 -2.80
CA LEU A 104 8.93 11.05 -3.92
C LEU A 104 7.59 11.73 -4.23
N SER A 105 6.85 12.17 -3.20
CA SER A 105 5.55 12.82 -3.36
C SER A 105 5.53 14.13 -4.16
N GLY A 106 6.68 14.81 -4.31
CA GLY A 106 6.78 15.99 -5.18
C GLY A 106 7.19 15.65 -6.61
N LEU A 107 7.57 14.39 -6.89
CA LEU A 107 8.01 13.92 -8.21
C LEU A 107 6.88 13.21 -8.98
N VAL A 108 5.95 12.57 -8.26
CA VAL A 108 4.89 11.71 -8.82
C VAL A 108 3.51 11.98 -8.21
N ASP A 109 2.46 11.54 -8.88
CA ASP A 109 1.06 11.71 -8.46
C ASP A 109 0.53 10.49 -7.67
N LYS A 110 1.07 9.31 -7.95
CA LYS A 110 0.71 8.04 -7.29
C LYS A 110 1.96 7.39 -6.74
N ILE A 111 1.89 6.88 -5.51
CA ILE A 111 3.03 6.26 -4.83
C ILE A 111 2.67 4.87 -4.36
N TYR A 112 3.52 3.90 -4.66
CA TYR A 112 3.51 2.59 -4.00
C TYR A 112 4.72 2.49 -3.09
N ILE A 113 4.57 1.84 -1.94
CA ILE A 113 5.70 1.54 -1.05
C ILE A 113 5.99 0.06 -1.15
N LEU A 114 7.19 -0.27 -1.65
CA LEU A 114 7.71 -1.61 -1.73
C LEU A 114 8.75 -1.80 -0.62
N GLY A 115 8.51 -2.75 0.27
CA GLY A 115 9.44 -3.06 1.35
C GLY A 115 9.76 -4.55 1.45
N SER A 116 11.04 -4.87 1.67
CA SER A 116 11.47 -6.24 1.92
C SER A 116 11.86 -6.48 3.38
N SER A 117 11.41 -7.58 3.97
CA SER A 117 11.73 -7.98 5.34
C SER A 117 11.39 -6.84 6.33
N PHE A 118 12.37 -6.34 7.08
CA PHE A 118 12.21 -5.14 7.91
C PHE A 118 11.62 -3.94 7.15
N GLY A 119 12.06 -3.67 5.92
CA GLY A 119 11.47 -2.63 5.08
C GLY A 119 10.00 -2.89 4.74
N GLY A 120 9.58 -4.16 4.68
CA GLY A 120 8.18 -4.55 4.50
C GLY A 120 7.32 -4.24 5.73
N ALA A 121 7.87 -4.44 6.94
CA ALA A 121 7.22 -4.00 8.17
C ALA A 121 7.04 -2.47 8.19
N LEU A 122 8.07 -1.71 7.79
CA LEU A 122 7.97 -0.25 7.64
C LEU A 122 6.96 0.15 6.57
N ALA A 123 6.87 -0.59 5.46
CA ALA A 123 5.91 -0.32 4.39
C ALA A 123 4.46 -0.47 4.88
N TYR A 124 4.16 -1.48 5.70
CA TYR A 124 2.84 -1.58 6.35
C TYR A 124 2.55 -0.37 7.23
N LEU A 125 3.49 0.04 8.08
CA LEU A 125 3.30 1.15 9.00
C LEU A 125 3.12 2.48 8.26
N LEU A 126 3.92 2.74 7.22
CA LEU A 126 3.74 3.91 6.35
C LEU A 126 2.41 3.85 5.61
N GLY A 127 1.97 2.68 5.16
CA GLY A 127 0.67 2.53 4.50
C GLY A 127 -0.51 2.81 5.41
N ILE A 128 -0.37 2.57 6.72
CA ILE A 128 -1.37 2.93 7.72
C ILE A 128 -1.37 4.44 7.97
N GLU A 129 -0.20 5.06 8.23
CA GLU A 129 -0.11 6.51 8.52
C GLU A 129 -0.49 7.36 7.30
N PHE A 130 -0.09 6.93 6.10
CA PHE A 130 -0.19 7.69 4.86
C PHE A 130 -1.23 7.12 3.88
N ALA A 131 -2.26 6.44 4.38
CA ALA A 131 -3.30 5.80 3.56
C ALA A 131 -3.98 6.74 2.54
N LYS A 132 -4.00 8.05 2.83
CA LYS A 132 -4.58 9.06 1.91
C LYS A 132 -3.60 9.56 0.85
N GLN A 133 -2.30 9.38 1.06
CA GLN A 133 -1.23 9.89 0.19
C GLN A 133 -0.64 8.82 -0.72
N ILE A 134 -0.73 7.54 -0.34
CA ILE A 134 -0.21 6.44 -1.15
C ILE A 134 -1.32 5.67 -1.88
N SER A 135 -0.93 4.95 -2.93
CA SER A 135 -1.81 4.14 -3.78
C SER A 135 -1.74 2.65 -3.47
N GLY A 136 -0.76 2.19 -2.70
CA GLY A 136 -0.70 0.81 -2.23
C GLY A 136 0.62 0.43 -1.56
N VAL A 137 0.62 -0.74 -0.93
CA VAL A 137 1.77 -1.37 -0.29
C VAL A 137 2.13 -2.66 -1.01
N ILE A 138 3.43 -2.91 -1.19
CA ILE A 138 3.99 -4.15 -1.69
C ILE A 138 4.95 -4.66 -0.61
N ALA A 139 4.53 -5.69 0.12
CA ALA A 139 5.29 -6.27 1.22
C ALA A 139 5.94 -7.59 0.77
N VAL A 140 7.27 -7.66 0.86
CA VAL A 140 8.06 -8.82 0.45
C VAL A 140 8.70 -9.45 1.69
N SER A 141 8.43 -10.72 1.96
CA SER A 141 8.97 -11.43 3.14
C SER A 141 8.83 -10.66 4.47
N ALA A 142 7.73 -9.92 4.64
CA ALA A 142 7.56 -8.97 5.74
C ALA A 142 7.13 -9.67 7.04
N PRO A 143 7.83 -9.46 8.17
CA PRO A 143 7.41 -9.99 9.46
C PRO A 143 6.25 -9.17 10.03
N THR A 144 5.29 -9.85 10.66
CA THR A 144 4.03 -9.22 11.12
C THR A 144 3.72 -9.41 12.59
N HIS A 145 4.24 -10.46 13.22
CA HIS A 145 4.04 -10.71 14.64
C HIS A 145 5.22 -11.50 15.21
N SER A 146 5.45 -11.37 16.52
CA SER A 146 6.51 -12.12 17.18
C SER A 146 6.23 -12.33 18.66
N ASN A 147 6.34 -13.58 19.12
CA ASN A 147 6.33 -13.93 20.55
C ASN A 147 7.74 -13.93 21.15
N PHE A 148 8.76 -13.59 20.36
CA PHE A 148 10.15 -13.59 20.78
C PHE A 148 10.53 -12.22 21.35
N THR A 149 11.05 -12.18 22.57
CA THR A 149 11.66 -10.99 23.16
C THR A 149 13.17 -11.06 22.95
N PRO A 150 13.78 -10.12 22.21
CA PRO A 150 15.22 -10.10 22.00
C PRO A 150 15.99 -9.97 23.32
N PRO A 151 17.09 -10.72 23.52
CA PRO A 151 17.96 -10.51 24.67
C PRO A 151 18.51 -9.07 24.69
N HIS A 152 18.76 -8.54 25.89
CA HIS A 152 19.11 -7.12 26.07
C HIS A 152 20.32 -6.64 25.26
N ASN A 153 21.26 -7.54 24.94
CA ASN A 153 22.50 -7.28 24.19
C ASN A 153 22.37 -7.40 22.66
N TYR A 154 21.23 -7.83 22.13
CA TYR A 154 20.99 -7.94 20.67
C TYR A 154 20.25 -6.69 20.17
N HIS A 155 20.95 -5.56 20.15
CA HIS A 155 20.32 -4.27 19.89
C HIS A 155 19.76 -4.11 18.47
N TRP A 156 20.41 -4.69 17.45
CA TRP A 156 19.90 -4.70 16.08
C TRP A 156 18.53 -5.41 15.98
N MET A 157 18.33 -6.48 16.76
CA MET A 157 17.05 -7.19 16.83
C MET A 157 15.96 -6.35 17.49
N LYS A 158 16.29 -5.37 18.35
CA LYS A 158 15.31 -4.47 18.96
C LYS A 158 14.66 -3.55 17.93
N GLN A 159 15.39 -3.15 16.89
CA GLN A 159 14.81 -2.36 15.79
C GLN A 159 13.73 -3.18 15.09
N VAL A 160 14.11 -4.34 14.55
CA VAL A 160 13.19 -5.22 13.81
C VAL A 160 12.03 -5.66 14.70
N HIS A 161 12.29 -6.02 15.96
CA HIS A 161 11.25 -6.43 16.89
C HIS A 161 10.27 -5.30 17.21
N GLY A 162 10.74 -4.07 17.41
CA GLY A 162 9.88 -2.93 17.68
C GLY A 162 8.91 -2.64 16.52
N SER A 163 9.39 -2.68 15.27
CA SER A 163 8.51 -2.54 14.11
C SER A 163 7.55 -3.70 13.98
N ILE A 164 7.98 -4.95 14.26
CA ILE A 164 7.08 -6.11 14.24
C ILE A 164 5.94 -5.95 15.25
N LYS A 165 6.25 -5.51 16.46
CA LYS A 165 5.22 -5.23 17.47
C LYS A 165 4.29 -4.12 17.01
N ALA A 166 4.80 -3.06 16.40
CA ALA A 166 3.94 -2.01 15.85
C ALA A 166 3.01 -2.56 14.75
N VAL A 167 3.51 -3.42 13.86
CA VAL A 167 2.71 -4.08 12.81
C VAL A 167 1.65 -4.99 13.42
N GLU A 168 2.02 -5.85 14.36
CA GLU A 168 1.11 -6.78 15.04
C GLU A 168 -0.12 -6.06 15.62
N HIS A 169 0.09 -4.89 16.23
CA HIS A 169 -1.00 -4.10 16.82
C HIS A 169 -1.82 -3.31 15.80
N ASN A 170 -1.31 -3.05 14.59
CA ASN A 170 -1.92 -2.04 13.69
C ASN A 170 -2.22 -2.52 12.27
N VAL A 171 -1.74 -3.69 11.83
CA VAL A 171 -1.87 -4.13 10.43
C VAL A 171 -3.32 -4.25 9.95
N HIS A 172 -4.27 -4.49 10.85
CA HIS A 172 -5.71 -4.51 10.56
C HIS A 172 -6.30 -3.15 10.17
N ASN A 173 -5.57 -2.05 10.41
CA ASN A 173 -5.91 -0.69 10.02
C ASN A 173 -5.35 -0.29 8.64
N LEU A 174 -4.60 -1.18 7.97
CA LEU A 174 -4.09 -0.92 6.64
C LEU A 174 -5.24 -0.92 5.63
N ASP A 175 -5.61 0.28 5.17
CA ASP A 175 -6.73 0.49 4.24
C ASP A 175 -6.27 1.03 2.89
N VAL A 176 -5.26 0.36 2.34
CA VAL A 176 -4.77 0.58 0.98
C VAL A 176 -4.60 -0.76 0.28
N PRO A 177 -4.63 -0.80 -1.06
CA PRO A 177 -4.34 -2.01 -1.81
C PRO A 177 -3.01 -2.59 -1.40
N THR A 178 -2.96 -3.89 -1.19
CA THR A 178 -1.77 -4.54 -0.63
C THR A 178 -1.41 -5.81 -1.40
N LEU A 179 -0.21 -5.83 -1.96
CA LEU A 179 0.40 -7.05 -2.50
C LEU A 179 1.37 -7.63 -1.47
N ILE A 180 1.18 -8.91 -1.13
CA ILE A 180 2.05 -9.64 -0.22
C ILE A 180 2.76 -10.72 -1.04
N LEU A 181 4.09 -10.68 -1.05
CA LEU A 181 4.96 -11.63 -1.74
C LEU A 181 5.76 -12.41 -0.70
N HIS A 182 5.70 -13.75 -0.72
CA HIS A 182 6.43 -14.57 0.24
C HIS A 182 6.96 -15.87 -0.37
N GLY A 183 8.14 -16.31 0.07
CA GLY A 183 8.77 -17.55 -0.37
C GLY A 183 8.43 -18.68 0.58
N VAL A 184 8.01 -19.84 0.06
CA VAL A 184 7.63 -20.97 0.93
C VAL A 184 8.81 -21.52 1.72
N ASP A 185 10.03 -21.38 1.21
CA ASP A 185 11.27 -21.87 1.84
C ASP A 185 11.99 -20.78 2.66
N ASP A 186 11.29 -19.69 2.99
CA ASP A 186 11.85 -18.60 3.81
C ASP A 186 12.12 -19.08 5.25
N LYS A 187 13.41 -19.21 5.57
CA LYS A 187 13.89 -19.64 6.90
C LYS A 187 14.10 -18.48 7.88
N VAL A 188 14.00 -17.23 7.42
CA VAL A 188 14.21 -16.03 8.23
C VAL A 188 12.87 -15.52 8.74
N VAL A 189 11.92 -15.30 7.82
CA VAL A 189 10.55 -14.91 8.13
C VAL A 189 9.63 -16.00 7.61
N LYS A 190 9.06 -16.79 8.53
CA LYS A 190 8.24 -17.93 8.13
C LYS A 190 6.99 -17.49 7.36
N VAL A 191 6.55 -18.32 6.42
CA VAL A 191 5.43 -18.02 5.50
C VAL A 191 4.10 -17.72 6.21
N GLU A 192 3.89 -18.22 7.43
CA GLU A 192 2.72 -17.92 8.26
C GLU A 192 2.57 -16.42 8.55
N GLN A 193 3.67 -15.66 8.52
CA GLN A 193 3.66 -14.21 8.68
C GLN A 193 2.90 -13.51 7.54
N ALA A 194 3.01 -14.02 6.31
CA ALA A 194 2.28 -13.51 5.15
C ALA A 194 0.79 -13.83 5.22
N PHE A 195 0.45 -15.07 5.60
CA PHE A 195 -0.94 -15.47 5.82
C PHE A 195 -1.60 -14.67 6.94
N TYR A 196 -0.86 -14.41 8.03
CA TYR A 196 -1.33 -13.53 9.10
C TYR A 196 -1.67 -12.14 8.57
N ALA A 197 -0.75 -11.50 7.82
CA ALA A 197 -0.99 -10.17 7.26
C ALA A 197 -2.24 -10.17 6.35
N TYR A 198 -2.32 -11.12 5.42
CA TYR A 198 -3.43 -11.26 4.49
C TYR A 198 -4.79 -11.40 5.20
N ASN A 199 -4.83 -12.15 6.30
CA ASN A 199 -6.05 -12.37 7.07
C ASN A 199 -6.45 -11.16 7.93
N GLN A 200 -5.47 -10.37 8.42
CA GLN A 200 -5.75 -9.20 9.26
C GLN A 200 -6.15 -7.95 8.45
N ILE A 201 -5.57 -7.76 7.27
CA ILE A 201 -5.89 -6.60 6.41
C ILE A 201 -7.34 -6.68 5.95
N LYS A 202 -8.14 -5.65 6.23
CA LYS A 202 -9.58 -5.62 5.87
C LYS A 202 -9.85 -5.18 4.43
N ASN A 203 -8.92 -4.42 3.84
CA ASN A 203 -9.08 -3.96 2.47
C ASN A 203 -9.10 -5.15 1.50
N GLU A 204 -10.16 -5.27 0.71
CA GLU A 204 -10.37 -6.40 -0.21
C GLU A 204 -9.50 -6.31 -1.48
N GLN A 205 -8.90 -5.15 -1.78
CA GLN A 205 -7.92 -5.01 -2.86
C GLN A 205 -6.54 -5.50 -2.41
N LYS A 206 -6.50 -6.72 -1.88
CA LYS A 206 -5.28 -7.40 -1.41
C LYS A 206 -5.01 -8.66 -2.22
N LYS A 207 -3.73 -8.99 -2.39
CA LYS A 207 -3.30 -10.22 -3.07
C LYS A 207 -2.14 -10.84 -2.31
N LEU A 208 -2.15 -12.16 -2.19
CA LEU A 208 -1.05 -12.94 -1.64
C LEU A 208 -0.47 -13.83 -2.75
N LEU A 209 0.82 -13.71 -3.01
CA LEU A 209 1.57 -14.57 -3.92
C LEU A 209 2.64 -15.34 -3.14
N ILE A 210 2.57 -16.66 -3.22
CA ILE A 210 3.53 -17.57 -2.59
C ILE A 210 4.43 -18.18 -3.67
N TYR A 211 5.72 -17.90 -3.58
CA TYR A 211 6.72 -18.41 -4.49
C TYR A 211 7.27 -19.74 -4.00
N ASN A 212 7.14 -20.77 -4.84
CA ASN A 212 7.66 -22.11 -4.55
C ASN A 212 9.17 -22.16 -4.75
N LYS A 213 9.90 -22.88 -3.90
CA LYS A 213 11.38 -23.02 -3.95
C LYS A 213 12.16 -21.71 -3.81
N ILE A 214 11.53 -20.66 -3.29
CA ILE A 214 12.14 -19.36 -3.02
C ILE A 214 12.25 -19.16 -1.50
N GLY A 215 13.42 -18.72 -1.05
CA GLY A 215 13.70 -18.33 0.34
C GLY A 215 13.45 -16.84 0.61
N HIS A 216 14.26 -16.24 1.50
CA HIS A 216 14.03 -14.87 1.98
C HIS A 216 14.25 -13.76 0.94
N SER A 217 15.15 -13.99 -0.03
CA SER A 217 15.61 -12.95 -0.97
C SER A 217 14.77 -12.87 -2.25
N ILE A 218 13.46 -12.73 -2.10
CA ILE A 218 12.51 -12.63 -3.23
C ILE A 218 12.79 -11.33 -4.01
N GLY A 219 12.97 -11.44 -5.32
CA GLY A 219 13.15 -10.26 -6.18
C GLY A 219 14.59 -9.73 -6.21
N PHE A 220 15.54 -10.43 -5.59
CA PHE A 220 16.96 -10.05 -5.53
C PHE A 220 17.88 -11.12 -6.15
N GLY A 221 17.48 -11.66 -7.29
CA GLY A 221 18.21 -12.75 -7.95
C GLY A 221 17.50 -13.28 -9.18
N PHE A 222 17.54 -14.59 -9.38
CA PHE A 222 16.99 -15.23 -10.60
C PHE A 222 15.48 -15.02 -10.80
N ASN A 223 14.73 -14.67 -9.75
CA ASN A 223 13.29 -14.41 -9.82
C ASN A 223 12.92 -12.92 -9.86
N THR A 224 13.88 -12.00 -10.06
CA THR A 224 13.59 -10.56 -10.11
C THR A 224 12.60 -10.21 -11.23
N GLU A 225 12.73 -10.80 -12.42
CA GLU A 225 11.82 -10.52 -13.54
C GLU A 225 10.37 -10.94 -13.25
N GLU A 226 10.19 -12.12 -12.65
CA GLU A 226 8.87 -12.63 -12.23
C GLU A 226 8.22 -11.66 -11.23
N VAL A 227 8.97 -11.27 -10.19
CA VAL A 227 8.52 -10.33 -9.16
C VAL A 227 8.17 -8.97 -9.74
N VAL A 228 8.97 -8.44 -10.68
CA VAL A 228 8.67 -7.18 -11.38
C VAL A 228 7.37 -7.27 -12.16
N ASN A 229 7.12 -8.38 -12.86
CA ASN A 229 5.89 -8.59 -13.61
C ASN A 229 4.67 -8.71 -12.68
N ASP A 230 4.80 -9.38 -11.54
CA ASP A 230 3.72 -9.48 -10.55
C ASP A 230 3.37 -8.13 -9.93
N ILE A 231 4.38 -7.31 -9.62
CA ILE A 231 4.20 -5.94 -9.13
C ILE A 231 3.53 -5.07 -10.19
N ASP A 232 4.00 -5.13 -11.44
CA ASP A 232 3.42 -4.38 -12.56
C ASP A 232 1.95 -4.76 -12.78
N ASN A 233 1.63 -6.06 -12.75
CA ASN A 233 0.27 -6.56 -12.84
C ASN A 233 -0.61 -6.08 -11.68
N PHE A 234 -0.09 -6.10 -10.45
CA PHE A 234 -0.82 -5.58 -9.30
C PHE A 234 -1.12 -4.09 -9.44
N ILE A 235 -0.13 -3.27 -9.78
CA ILE A 235 -0.28 -1.82 -9.96
C ILE A 235 -1.30 -1.52 -11.07
N LYS A 236 -1.24 -2.25 -12.21
CA LYS A 236 -2.19 -2.09 -13.32
C LYS A 236 -3.60 -2.58 -12.99
N SER A 237 -3.73 -3.59 -12.14
CA SER A 237 -5.03 -4.12 -11.70
C SER A 237 -5.72 -3.23 -10.66
N TYR A 238 -4.97 -2.34 -10.00
CA TYR A 238 -5.53 -1.46 -8.98
C TYR A 238 -6.47 -0.43 -9.59
N LYS A 239 -7.66 -0.36 -9.01
CA LYS A 239 -8.70 0.60 -9.35
C LYS A 239 -9.02 1.44 -8.12
N LYS A 240 -8.53 2.69 -8.09
CA LYS A 240 -8.78 3.61 -6.97
C LYS A 240 -10.28 3.88 -6.86
N PRO A 241 -10.90 3.67 -5.68
CA PRO A 241 -12.29 4.04 -5.49
C PRO A 241 -12.51 5.53 -5.76
N VAL A 242 -13.56 5.84 -6.52
CA VAL A 242 -14.04 7.20 -6.74
C VAL A 242 -15.33 7.42 -5.97
N SER A 243 -15.54 8.63 -5.50
CA SER A 243 -16.78 8.99 -4.81
C SER A 243 -17.91 9.06 -5.83
N VAL A 244 -18.88 8.17 -5.71
CA VAL A 244 -20.03 8.07 -6.59
C VAL A 244 -21.26 8.55 -5.83
N ARG A 245 -21.92 9.57 -6.40
CA ARG A 245 -23.14 10.13 -5.84
C ARG A 245 -24.36 9.35 -6.30
N PHE A 246 -25.11 8.83 -5.34
CA PHE A 246 -26.47 8.32 -5.54
C PHE A 246 -27.45 9.42 -5.17
N GLU A 247 -28.38 9.73 -6.09
CA GLU A 247 -29.39 10.78 -5.93
C GLU A 247 -30.78 10.24 -6.28
N LEU A 248 -31.75 10.50 -5.42
CA LEU A 248 -33.16 10.25 -5.68
C LEU A 248 -33.97 11.52 -5.39
N GLN A 249 -34.78 11.96 -6.36
CA GLN A 249 -35.60 13.17 -6.23
C GLN A 249 -36.99 12.86 -5.66
N ASN A 250 -37.56 13.85 -4.96
CA ASN A 250 -39.01 14.01 -4.76
C ASN A 250 -39.74 12.74 -4.29
N THR A 251 -39.46 12.31 -3.06
CA THR A 251 -40.28 11.30 -2.37
C THR A 251 -40.79 11.87 -1.05
N ASN A 252 -42.04 11.56 -0.68
CA ASN A 252 -42.56 11.79 0.69
C ASN A 252 -42.08 10.69 1.65
N ALA A 253 -40.85 10.20 1.46
CA ALA A 253 -40.28 9.11 2.23
C ALA A 253 -39.84 9.58 3.61
N ASP A 254 -39.94 8.70 4.62
CA ASP A 254 -39.35 8.95 5.93
C ASP A 254 -37.85 8.58 5.92
N SER A 255 -37.47 7.61 5.10
CA SER A 255 -36.08 7.22 4.90
C SER A 255 -35.85 6.66 3.50
N VAL A 256 -34.65 6.86 2.99
CA VAL A 256 -34.15 6.26 1.76
C VAL A 256 -32.77 5.68 2.03
N SER A 257 -32.54 4.44 1.61
CA SER A 257 -31.21 3.84 1.56
C SER A 257 -30.90 3.33 0.15
N VAL A 258 -29.64 3.03 -0.11
CA VAL A 258 -29.23 2.39 -1.37
C VAL A 258 -28.58 1.03 -1.08
N ALA A 259 -29.03 0.01 -1.81
CA ALA A 259 -28.55 -1.35 -1.68
C ALA A 259 -28.16 -1.90 -3.05
N GLY A 260 -27.02 -2.57 -3.11
CA GLY A 260 -26.47 -3.09 -4.35
C GLY A 260 -25.28 -4.03 -4.10
N GLU A 261 -24.61 -4.41 -5.19
CA GLU A 261 -23.48 -5.34 -5.12
C GLU A 261 -22.37 -4.85 -4.17
N PHE A 262 -22.17 -3.53 -4.09
CA PHE A 262 -21.14 -2.90 -3.24
C PHE A 262 -21.41 -2.97 -1.72
N ASN A 263 -22.64 -3.28 -1.30
CA ASN A 263 -22.97 -3.48 0.12
C ASN A 263 -23.67 -4.83 0.36
N ASN A 264 -23.49 -5.77 -0.56
CA ASN A 264 -24.13 -7.08 -0.53
C ASN A 264 -25.66 -7.01 -0.38
N TRP A 265 -26.29 -6.06 -1.09
CA TRP A 265 -27.73 -5.85 -1.08
C TRP A 265 -28.34 -5.59 0.32
N ASN A 266 -27.56 -5.03 1.24
CA ASN A 266 -28.03 -4.69 2.58
C ASN A 266 -28.88 -3.41 2.56
N SER A 267 -30.20 -3.55 2.69
CA SER A 267 -31.15 -2.42 2.71
C SER A 267 -31.05 -1.52 3.93
N GLN A 268 -30.39 -1.97 5.01
CA GLN A 268 -30.21 -1.20 6.24
C GLN A 268 -28.84 -0.52 6.32
N ALA A 269 -28.10 -0.50 5.21
CA ALA A 269 -26.85 0.23 5.05
C ALA A 269 -27.03 1.44 4.11
N ASN A 270 -26.04 2.35 4.11
CA ASN A 270 -25.97 3.47 3.16
C ASN A 270 -27.25 4.32 3.07
N TYR A 271 -27.77 4.79 4.21
CA TYR A 271 -28.88 5.75 4.22
C TYR A 271 -28.49 7.08 3.56
N LEU A 272 -29.44 7.64 2.83
CA LEU A 272 -29.32 8.92 2.14
C LEU A 272 -29.74 10.06 3.07
N TYR A 273 -29.08 11.20 2.92
CA TYR A 273 -29.43 12.45 3.57
C TYR A 273 -30.40 13.24 2.70
N HIS A 274 -31.40 13.87 3.32
CA HIS A 274 -32.38 14.70 2.62
C HIS A 274 -31.98 16.18 2.66
N ILE A 275 -31.75 16.79 1.49
CA ILE A 275 -31.36 18.19 1.33
C ILE A 275 -32.08 18.76 0.11
N ASP A 276 -32.76 19.89 0.26
CA ASP A 276 -33.44 20.63 -0.83
C ASP A 276 -34.35 19.76 -1.73
N GLY A 277 -35.12 18.85 -1.14
CA GLY A 277 -36.04 17.95 -1.87
C GLY A 277 -35.37 16.75 -2.55
N LYS A 278 -34.09 16.50 -2.25
CA LYS A 278 -33.31 15.40 -2.80
C LYS A 278 -32.76 14.51 -1.70
N TRP A 279 -32.77 13.21 -1.96
CA TRP A 279 -32.06 12.22 -1.16
C TRP A 279 -30.69 11.95 -1.80
N LEU A 280 -29.62 12.04 -1.01
CA LEU A 280 -28.24 11.98 -1.48
C LEU A 280 -27.35 11.12 -0.59
N VAL A 281 -26.47 10.31 -1.19
CA VAL A 281 -25.33 9.70 -0.50
C VAL A 281 -24.16 9.58 -1.47
N ASP A 282 -22.95 9.86 -0.97
CA ASP A 282 -21.71 9.63 -1.70
C ASP A 282 -21.07 8.33 -1.19
N ILE A 283 -20.84 7.37 -2.08
CA ILE A 283 -20.23 6.07 -1.76
C ILE A 283 -18.95 5.91 -2.57
N ALA A 284 -17.85 5.57 -1.92
CA ALA A 284 -16.60 5.25 -2.60
C ALA A 284 -16.71 3.88 -3.29
N LEU A 285 -16.67 3.84 -4.62
CA LEU A 285 -16.73 2.62 -5.43
C LEU A 285 -15.50 2.50 -6.32
N ALA A 286 -14.91 1.31 -6.39
CA ALA A 286 -13.86 1.02 -7.36
C ALA A 286 -14.41 1.10 -8.80
N PRO A 287 -13.63 1.50 -9.81
CA PRO A 287 -14.08 1.50 -11.20
C PRO A 287 -14.63 0.14 -11.66
N GLY A 288 -15.82 0.13 -12.23
CA GLY A 288 -16.57 -1.09 -12.47
C GLY A 288 -18.04 -0.84 -12.80
N GLN A 289 -18.78 -1.91 -13.04
CA GLN A 289 -20.21 -1.88 -13.23
C GLN A 289 -20.87 -2.45 -11.97
N TYR A 290 -21.84 -1.72 -11.42
CA TYR A 290 -22.55 -2.14 -10.22
C TYR A 290 -24.05 -2.11 -10.44
N GLN A 291 -24.73 -3.15 -9.98
CA GLN A 291 -26.19 -3.19 -9.89
C GLN A 291 -26.68 -2.73 -8.51
N TYR A 292 -27.76 -1.96 -8.48
CA TYR A 292 -28.35 -1.42 -7.25
C TYR A 292 -29.83 -1.04 -7.35
N LYS A 293 -30.44 -0.77 -6.20
CA LYS A 293 -31.78 -0.22 -6.00
C LYS A 293 -31.80 0.76 -4.82
N PHE A 294 -32.79 1.65 -4.82
CA PHE A 294 -33.14 2.41 -3.62
C PHE A 294 -34.16 1.63 -2.80
N VAL A 295 -34.08 1.77 -1.47
CA VAL A 295 -35.05 1.19 -0.55
C VAL A 295 -35.71 2.32 0.24
N ILE A 296 -37.01 2.48 0.02
CA ILE A 296 -37.84 3.50 0.67
C ILE A 296 -38.46 2.89 1.92
N ASN A 297 -38.33 3.59 3.05
CA ASN A 297 -38.89 3.19 4.35
C ASN A 297 -38.52 1.74 4.74
N ASN A 298 -37.31 1.32 4.37
CA ASN A 298 -36.71 -0.01 4.61
C ASN A 298 -37.42 -1.23 3.97
N ILE A 299 -38.53 -1.03 3.25
CA ILE A 299 -39.34 -2.14 2.73
C ILE A 299 -39.64 -2.02 1.23
N HIS A 300 -39.65 -0.82 0.66
CA HIS A 300 -40.07 -0.60 -0.72
C HIS A 300 -38.88 -0.40 -1.64
N TRP A 301 -38.59 -1.41 -2.46
CA TRP A 301 -37.47 -1.40 -3.40
C TRP A 301 -37.87 -0.75 -4.72
N ILE A 302 -37.12 0.26 -5.16
CA ILE A 302 -37.37 0.95 -6.43
C ILE A 302 -36.09 1.03 -7.26
N LEU A 303 -36.27 1.08 -8.58
CA LEU A 303 -35.20 1.37 -9.52
C LEU A 303 -34.89 2.87 -9.50
N ASP A 304 -33.63 3.21 -9.79
CA ASP A 304 -33.25 4.58 -10.08
C ASP A 304 -33.92 5.01 -11.41
N PRO A 305 -34.81 6.03 -11.40
CA PRO A 305 -35.49 6.47 -12.61
C PRO A 305 -34.53 7.07 -13.65
N ASN A 306 -33.37 7.58 -13.22
CA ASN A 306 -32.42 8.34 -14.01
C ASN A 306 -31.21 7.52 -14.50
N ARG A 307 -31.22 6.20 -14.31
CA ARG A 307 -30.14 5.31 -14.77
C ARG A 307 -30.61 4.26 -15.76
N GLU A 308 -29.61 3.70 -16.44
CA GLU A 308 -29.79 2.49 -17.24
C GLU A 308 -30.17 1.32 -16.35
N LYS A 309 -30.85 0.33 -16.93
CA LYS A 309 -31.32 -0.87 -16.23
C LYS A 309 -30.60 -2.08 -16.78
N SER A 310 -30.30 -3.04 -15.92
CA SER A 310 -29.71 -4.31 -16.28
C SER A 310 -30.45 -5.46 -15.60
N PHE A 311 -30.46 -6.63 -16.24
CA PHE A 311 -30.98 -7.84 -15.63
C PHE A 311 -29.88 -8.54 -14.83
N ALA A 312 -30.19 -8.93 -13.61
CA ALA A 312 -29.40 -9.87 -12.82
C ALA A 312 -29.48 -11.27 -13.45
N PRO A 313 -28.52 -12.19 -13.16
CA PRO A 313 -28.54 -13.55 -13.69
C PRO A 313 -29.83 -14.34 -13.43
N LYS A 314 -30.57 -13.99 -12.36
CA LYS A 314 -31.85 -14.60 -11.99
C LYS A 314 -33.08 -13.90 -12.59
N GLY A 315 -32.89 -12.98 -13.53
CA GLY A 315 -33.96 -12.27 -14.25
C GLY A 315 -34.56 -11.07 -13.52
N GLU A 316 -34.06 -10.71 -12.34
CA GLU A 316 -34.48 -9.50 -11.64
C GLU A 316 -33.89 -8.26 -12.30
N MET A 317 -34.70 -7.22 -12.51
CA MET A 317 -34.24 -5.95 -13.07
C MET A 317 -33.69 -5.06 -11.97
N ASN A 318 -32.51 -4.49 -12.21
CA ASN A 318 -31.78 -3.59 -11.31
C ASN A 318 -31.35 -2.32 -12.05
N SER A 319 -31.02 -1.27 -11.29
CA SER A 319 -30.39 -0.07 -11.84
C SER A 319 -28.91 -0.34 -12.03
N LEU A 320 -28.31 0.18 -13.10
CA LEU A 320 -26.89 0.02 -13.40
C LEU A 320 -26.16 1.35 -13.20
N ILE A 321 -25.03 1.30 -12.51
CA ILE A 321 -24.09 2.40 -12.44
C ILE A 321 -22.71 1.95 -12.93
N VAL A 322 -22.12 2.74 -13.81
CA VAL A 322 -20.76 2.54 -14.31
C VAL A 322 -19.87 3.59 -13.66
N VAL A 323 -18.81 3.11 -13.03
CA VAL A 323 -17.84 3.87 -12.24
C VAL A 323 -16.49 3.86 -12.94
#